data_AF-A0A067K5J1-F1
#
_entry.id   AF-A0A067K5J1-F1
#
_cell.length_a   1.000
_cell.length_b   1.000
_cell.length_c   1.000
_cell.angle_alpha   90.00
_cell.angle_beta   90.00
_cell.angle_gamma   90.00
#
_symmetry.space_group_name_H-M   'P 1'
#
loop_
_entity.id
_entity.type
_entity.pdbx_description
1 polymer ?
#
loop_
_entity_poly.entity_id
_entity_poly.type
_entity_poly.pdbx_seq_one_letter_code
_entity_poly.pdbx_strand_id
1 'polypeptide(L)'
;MIDCLYAKCTPCITDCVMAELEKLGQKYRAALRIAKDPCFERLSCIHKGTYADDCIVDRVTHHKCYIVATCDRDLKRRIRKIPGVPIMYITQHKYSIERLPETTIGGGKLYVIVVNLHMLLKWADFSWAFFS
;
A
#
# COMPACT_ATOMS: atom_id res chain seq x y z
N MET A 1 -4.33 -8.24 5.83
CA MET A 1 -3.29 -7.28 6.32
C MET A 1 -3.15 -7.34 7.83
N ILE A 2 -4.26 -7.36 8.57
CA ILE A 2 -4.27 -7.48 10.03
C ILE A 2 -3.55 -8.76 10.50
N ASP A 3 -3.76 -9.90 9.83
CA ASP A 3 -3.11 -11.17 10.23
C ASP A 3 -1.58 -11.20 10.08
N CYS A 4 -1.01 -10.29 9.27
CA CYS A 4 0.44 -10.23 9.06
C CYS A 4 1.11 -9.29 10.08
N LEU A 5 0.43 -8.21 10.45
CA LEU A 5 0.98 -7.16 11.31
C LEU A 5 0.52 -7.26 12.77
N TYR A 6 -0.51 -8.07 13.05
CA TYR A 6 -1.15 -8.22 14.37
C TYR A 6 -1.56 -6.89 15.04
N ALA A 7 -1.70 -5.83 14.24
CA ALA A 7 -1.94 -4.46 14.69
C ALA A 7 -2.94 -3.75 13.75
N LYS A 8 -3.54 -2.66 14.25
CA LYS A 8 -4.46 -1.85 13.46
C LYS A 8 -3.69 -1.14 12.35
N CYS A 9 -4.05 -1.46 11.11
CA CYS A 9 -3.44 -0.89 9.91
C CYS A 9 -4.45 0.02 9.21
N THR A 10 -4.03 1.24 8.88
CA THR A 10 -4.77 2.14 7.99
C THR A 10 -4.18 2.03 6.60
N PRO A 11 -4.91 1.49 5.61
CA PRO A 11 -4.43 1.48 4.24
C PRO A 11 -4.50 2.90 3.68
N CYS A 12 -3.47 3.29 2.94
CA CYS A 12 -3.33 4.61 2.35
C CYS A 12 -3.16 4.49 0.84
N ILE A 13 -3.75 5.41 0.09
CA ILE A 13 -3.58 5.52 -1.36
C ILE A 13 -3.18 6.95 -1.72
N THR A 14 -2.17 7.08 -2.60
CA THR A 14 -1.73 8.38 -3.09
C THR A 14 -2.57 8.85 -4.27
N ASP A 15 -2.71 10.17 -4.44
CA ASP A 15 -3.41 10.75 -5.58
C ASP A 15 -2.87 10.29 -6.93
N CYS A 16 -1.55 10.09 -7.04
CA CYS A 16 -0.93 9.60 -8.27
C CYS A 16 -1.36 8.17 -8.63
N VAL A 17 -1.41 7.26 -7.65
CA VAL A 17 -1.89 5.88 -7.85
C VAL A 17 -3.39 5.89 -8.21
N MET A 18 -4.18 6.75 -7.55
CA MET A 18 -5.59 6.91 -7.90
C MET A 18 -5.75 7.39 -9.35
N ALA A 19 -4.97 8.38 -9.78
CA ALA A 19 -5.00 8.90 -11.15
C ALA A 19 -4.55 7.86 -12.18
N GLU A 20 -3.55 7.02 -11.86
CA GLU A 20 -3.14 5.90 -12.71
C GLU A 20 -4.26 4.85 -12.83
N LEU A 21 -4.90 4.48 -11.72
CA LEU A 21 -6.03 3.55 -11.72
C LEU A 21 -7.22 4.07 -12.53
N GLU A 22 -7.51 5.37 -12.47
CA GLU A 22 -8.56 6.01 -13.27
C GLU A 22 -8.25 5.97 -14.78
N LYS A 23 -6.97 6.11 -15.16
CA LYS A 23 -6.53 6.01 -16.57
C LYS A 23 -6.66 4.59 -17.14
N LEU A 24 -6.51 3.56 -16.32
CA LEU A 24 -6.61 2.17 -16.75
C LEU A 24 -8.05 1.75 -17.13
N GLY A 25 -9.04 2.62 -16.88
CA GLY A 25 -10.38 2.54 -17.45
C GLY A 25 -11.30 1.48 -16.83
N GLN A 26 -12.36 1.12 -17.56
CA GLN A 26 -13.49 0.32 -17.04
C GLN A 26 -13.10 -1.09 -16.58
N LYS A 27 -11.99 -1.65 -17.10
CA LYS A 27 -11.50 -2.98 -16.72
C LYS A 27 -11.21 -3.10 -15.22
N TYR A 28 -10.87 -1.99 -14.57
CA TYR A 28 -10.50 -1.94 -13.15
C TYR A 28 -11.52 -1.19 -12.28
N ARG A 29 -12.77 -1.07 -12.75
CA ARG A 29 -13.84 -0.35 -12.04
C ARG A 29 -14.11 -0.89 -10.63
N ALA A 30 -13.98 -2.21 -10.43
CA ALA A 30 -14.13 -2.82 -9.11
C ALA A 30 -13.05 -2.34 -8.14
N ALA A 31 -11.79 -2.35 -8.58
CA ALA A 31 -10.69 -1.84 -7.79
C ALA A 31 -10.78 -0.33 -7.55
N LEU A 32 -11.26 0.45 -8.53
CA LEU A 32 -11.48 1.88 -8.32
C LEU A 32 -12.53 2.16 -7.23
N ARG A 33 -13.57 1.33 -7.12
CA ARG A 33 -14.56 1.44 -6.03
C ARG A 33 -13.93 1.13 -4.67
N ILE A 34 -13.14 0.06 -4.58
CA ILE A 34 -12.44 -0.33 -3.36
C ILE A 34 -11.44 0.77 -2.94
N ALA A 35 -10.70 1.33 -3.89
CA ALA A 35 -9.75 2.41 -3.63
C ALA A 35 -10.42 3.71 -3.15
N LYS A 36 -11.70 3.91 -3.47
CA LYS A 36 -12.53 5.05 -3.03
C LYS A 36 -13.29 4.76 -1.74
N ASP A 37 -13.13 3.59 -1.16
CA ASP A 37 -13.78 3.22 0.10
C ASP A 37 -13.24 4.11 1.26
N PRO A 38 -14.10 4.60 2.16
CA PRO A 38 -13.70 5.46 3.28
C PRO A 38 -12.69 4.82 4.25
N CYS A 39 -12.49 3.50 4.20
CA CYS A 39 -11.44 2.86 4.98
C CYS A 39 -10.02 3.21 4.50
N PHE A 40 -9.86 3.69 3.26
CA PHE A 40 -8.57 4.13 2.72
C PHE A 40 -8.33 5.61 3.02
N GLU A 41 -7.17 5.89 3.60
CA GLU A 41 -6.72 7.26 3.78
C GLU A 41 -6.07 7.78 2.50
N ARG A 42 -6.58 8.90 2.00
CA ARG A 42 -6.10 9.51 0.76
C ARG A 42 -4.94 10.47 1.03
N LEU A 43 -3.78 10.16 0.48
CA LEU A 43 -2.57 10.97 0.62
C LEU A 43 -2.43 11.95 -0.53
N SER A 44 -2.47 13.25 -0.20
CA SER A 44 -2.33 14.31 -1.18
C SER A 44 -0.90 14.40 -1.73
N CYS A 45 -0.77 14.54 -3.04
CA CYS A 45 0.51 14.58 -3.74
C CYS A 45 0.80 15.98 -4.26
N ILE A 46 2.04 16.46 -4.07
CA ILE A 46 2.48 17.81 -4.47
C ILE A 46 3.46 17.69 -5.64
N HIS A 47 3.02 17.13 -6.77
CA HIS A 47 3.83 17.02 -7.98
C HIS A 47 2.96 17.08 -9.24
N LYS A 48 3.50 17.61 -10.35
CA LYS A 48 2.80 17.76 -11.63
C LYS A 48 3.01 16.55 -12.53
N GLY A 49 1.92 15.84 -12.85
CA GLY A 49 1.99 14.51 -13.51
C GLY A 49 2.75 13.52 -12.63
N THR A 50 2.83 12.24 -13.00
CA THR A 50 3.96 11.30 -12.75
C THR A 50 3.53 9.84 -12.59
N TYR A 51 4.53 8.99 -12.86
CA TYR A 51 4.72 7.64 -12.36
C TYR A 51 4.55 7.57 -10.83
N ALA A 52 3.66 6.70 -10.35
CA ALA A 52 3.43 6.49 -8.93
C ALA A 52 4.69 6.04 -8.16
N ASP A 53 5.59 5.30 -8.81
CA ASP A 53 6.79 4.74 -8.18
C ASP A 53 7.71 5.82 -7.59
N ASP A 54 7.93 6.91 -8.33
CA ASP A 54 8.79 8.01 -7.90
C ASP A 54 8.18 8.77 -6.72
N CYS A 55 6.88 9.05 -6.79
CA CYS A 55 6.14 9.68 -5.71
C CYS A 55 6.26 8.88 -4.39
N ILE A 56 6.14 7.56 -4.47
CA ILE A 56 6.20 6.70 -3.29
C ILE A 56 7.62 6.68 -2.74
N VAL A 57 8.63 6.52 -3.59
CA VAL A 57 10.04 6.53 -3.17
C VAL A 57 10.39 7.84 -2.48
N ASP A 58 10.01 8.98 -3.04
CA ASP A 58 10.25 10.29 -2.41
C ASP A 58 9.52 10.41 -1.09
N ARG A 59 8.23 10.00 -1.03
CA ARG A 59 7.43 10.07 0.19
C ARG A 59 8.04 9.24 1.32
N VAL A 60 8.41 7.99 1.06
CA VAL A 60 8.96 7.11 2.12
C VAL A 60 10.40 7.46 2.49
N THR A 61 11.12 8.17 1.61
CA THR A 61 12.44 8.72 1.93
C THR A 61 12.32 9.83 2.99
N HIS A 62 11.37 10.75 2.82
CA HIS A 62 11.14 11.85 3.76
C HIS A 62 10.40 11.40 5.03
N HIS A 63 9.39 10.54 4.86
CA HIS A 63 8.53 10.07 5.95
C HIS A 63 8.66 8.55 6.11
N LYS A 64 9.47 8.13 7.08
CA LYS A 64 9.74 6.70 7.36
C LYS A 64 8.66 6.03 8.24
N CYS A 65 7.44 6.58 8.26
CA CYS A 65 6.31 6.07 9.04
C CYS A 65 5.36 5.16 8.22
N TYR A 66 5.74 4.82 6.99
CA TYR A 66 4.92 4.05 6.07
C TYR A 66 5.50 2.66 5.80
N ILE A 67 4.60 1.68 5.67
CA ILE A 67 4.88 0.36 5.11
C ILE A 67 4.46 0.38 3.65
N VAL A 68 5.33 -0.04 2.73
CA VAL A 68 4.98 -0.06 1.30
C VAL A 68 4.49 -1.44 0.90
N ALA A 69 3.22 -1.53 0.47
CA ALA A 69 2.64 -2.75 -0.05
C ALA A 69 2.74 -2.81 -1.59
N THR A 70 3.76 -3.51 -2.09
CA THR A 70 4.00 -3.67 -3.53
C THR A 70 4.55 -5.05 -3.89
N CYS A 71 4.11 -5.57 -5.04
CA CYS A 71 4.68 -6.77 -5.65
C CYS A 71 5.72 -6.46 -6.72
N ASP A 72 5.88 -5.20 -7.11
CA ASP A 72 6.77 -4.78 -8.19
C ASP A 72 8.25 -5.01 -7.84
N ARG A 73 9.01 -5.61 -8.76
CA ARG A 73 10.41 -5.98 -8.49
C ARG A 73 11.34 -4.76 -8.45
N ASP A 74 11.13 -3.80 -9.32
CA ASP A 74 11.97 -2.61 -9.46
C ASP A 74 11.69 -1.62 -8.34
N LEU A 75 10.41 -1.40 -8.00
CA LEU A 75 10.04 -0.56 -6.85
C LEU A 75 10.59 -1.16 -5.54
N LYS A 76 10.51 -2.49 -5.35
CA LYS A 76 11.14 -3.15 -4.19
C LYS A 76 12.64 -2.94 -4.17
N ARG A 77 13.33 -3.03 -5.31
CA ARG A 77 14.79 -2.78 -5.37
C ARG A 77 15.13 -1.35 -4.94
N ARG A 78 14.31 -0.36 -5.31
CA ARG A 78 14.47 1.05 -4.92
C ARG A 78 14.24 1.25 -3.42
N ILE A 79 13.14 0.74 -2.88
CA ILE A 79 12.79 0.90 -1.45
C ILE A 79 13.78 0.15 -0.54
N ARG A 80 14.33 -0.99 -0.98
CA ARG A 80 15.39 -1.69 -0.23
C ARG A 80 16.65 -0.87 0.00
N LYS A 81 16.89 0.19 -0.76
CA LYS A 81 18.01 1.11 -0.51
C LYS A 81 17.73 2.06 0.65
N ILE A 82 16.47 2.24 1.03
CA ILE A 82 16.04 3.15 2.10
C ILE A 82 15.95 2.36 3.41
N PRO A 83 16.78 2.69 4.43
CA PRO A 83 16.70 2.05 5.73
C PRO A 83 15.47 2.54 6.51
N GLY A 84 14.79 1.62 7.19
CA GLY A 84 13.65 1.92 8.06
C GLY A 84 12.28 1.89 7.37
N VAL A 85 12.20 1.47 6.09
CA VAL A 85 10.93 1.31 5.37
C VAL A 85 10.63 -0.18 5.15
N PRO A 86 9.63 -0.75 5.84
CA PRO A 86 9.22 -2.13 5.63
C PRO A 86 8.48 -2.30 4.29
N ILE A 87 8.64 -3.48 3.69
CA ILE A 87 8.02 -3.81 2.40
C ILE A 87 7.06 -4.98 2.60
N MET A 88 5.79 -4.78 2.29
CA MET A 88 4.78 -5.83 2.26
C MET A 88 4.57 -6.33 0.83
N TYR A 89 4.57 -7.65 0.64
CA TYR A 89 4.30 -8.30 -0.65
C TYR A 89 3.37 -9.51 -0.47
N ILE A 90 2.80 -9.98 -1.57
CA ILE A 90 1.97 -11.19 -1.59
C ILE A 90 2.81 -12.36 -2.07
N THR A 91 2.80 -13.45 -1.32
CA THR A 91 3.39 -14.74 -1.71
C THR A 91 2.45 -15.86 -1.26
N GLN A 92 2.22 -16.86 -2.12
CA GLN A 92 1.37 -18.03 -1.81
C GLN A 92 0.02 -17.67 -1.16
N HIS A 93 -0.70 -16.69 -1.73
CA HIS A 93 -1.97 -16.19 -1.18
C HIS A 93 -1.90 -15.65 0.26
N LYS A 94 -0.72 -15.44 0.84
CA LYS A 94 -0.51 -14.79 2.14
C LYS A 94 0.19 -13.45 1.99
N TYR A 95 -0.01 -12.56 2.96
CA TYR A 95 0.77 -11.32 3.06
C TYR A 95 2.05 -11.64 3.80
N SER A 96 3.18 -11.17 3.29
CA SER A 96 4.48 -11.30 3.92
C SER A 96 5.14 -9.94 3.98
N ILE A 97 5.94 -9.72 5.02
CA ILE A 97 6.64 -8.46 5.25
C ILE A 97 8.14 -8.69 5.33
N GLU A 98 8.89 -7.81 4.68
CA GLU A 98 10.35 -7.74 4.72
C GLU A 98 10.75 -6.53 5.57
N ARG A 99 11.80 -6.68 6.39
CA ARG A 99 12.41 -5.61 7.22
C ARG A 99 11.44 -4.96 8.21
N LEU A 100 10.56 -5.74 8.84
CA LEU A 100 9.80 -5.25 9.98
C LEU A 100 10.68 -5.32 11.24
N PRO A 101 11.04 -4.19 11.88
CA PRO A 101 11.70 -4.25 13.18
C PRO A 101 10.66 -4.62 14.25
N GLU A 102 11.00 -5.57 15.12
CA GLU A 102 10.12 -6.08 16.20
C GLU A 102 9.58 -4.97 17.11
N THR A 103 10.30 -3.85 17.18
CA THR A 103 9.97 -2.66 17.98
C THR A 103 8.69 -1.94 17.52
N THR A 104 8.23 -2.14 16.29
CA THR A 104 7.03 -1.45 15.76
C THR A 104 5.71 -2.14 16.13
N ILE A 105 5.76 -3.34 16.75
CA ILE A 105 4.55 -4.09 17.15
C ILE A 105 3.90 -3.48 18.42
N GLY A 106 4.54 -2.50 19.06
CA GLY A 106 4.03 -1.79 20.24
C GLY A 106 3.04 -0.65 19.94
N GLY A 107 1.77 -0.98 19.65
CA GLY A 107 0.61 -0.10 19.89
C GLY A 107 0.41 1.14 18.97
N GLY A 108 1.30 1.41 18.03
CA GLY A 108 1.16 2.51 17.07
C GLY A 108 0.19 2.21 15.92
N LYS A 109 -0.45 3.25 15.35
CA LYS A 109 -1.17 3.11 14.07
C LYS A 109 -0.16 2.84 12.95
N LEU A 110 -0.35 1.75 12.20
CA LEU A 110 0.49 1.42 11.06
C LEU A 110 -0.14 1.95 9.78
N TYR A 111 0.59 2.78 9.03
CA TYR A 111 0.14 3.30 7.75
C TYR A 111 0.72 2.46 6.62
N VAL A 112 -0.15 1.86 5.80
CA VAL A 112 0.26 0.96 4.71
C VAL A 112 -0.08 1.60 3.37
N ILE A 113 0.93 2.02 2.61
CA ILE A 113 0.72 2.56 1.26
C ILE A 113 0.48 1.40 0.30
N VAL A 114 -0.74 1.31 -0.23
CA VAL A 114 -1.15 0.28 -1.19
C VAL A 114 -0.91 0.80 -2.60
N VAL A 115 -0.02 0.12 -3.33
CA VAL A 115 0.48 0.62 -4.63
C VAL A 115 -0.09 -0.13 -5.82
N ASN A 116 -0.52 -1.37 -5.65
CA ASN A 116 -0.86 -2.25 -6.77
C ASN A 116 -2.27 -2.82 -6.65
N LEU A 117 -2.96 -2.94 -7.79
CA LEU A 117 -4.27 -3.56 -7.94
C LEU A 117 -4.35 -4.94 -7.28
N HIS A 118 -3.31 -5.76 -7.43
CA HIS A 118 -3.30 -7.11 -6.85
C HIS A 118 -3.33 -7.11 -5.32
N MET A 119 -2.73 -6.10 -4.69
CA MET A 119 -2.82 -5.88 -3.23
C MET A 119 -4.21 -5.43 -2.82
N LEU A 120 -4.81 -4.56 -3.63
CA LEU A 120 -6.11 -3.95 -3.38
C LEU A 120 -7.26 -4.96 -3.52
N LEU A 121 -7.24 -5.79 -4.56
CA LEU A 121 -8.21 -6.86 -4.76
C LEU A 121 -8.14 -7.91 -3.66
N LYS A 122 -6.92 -8.31 -3.26
CA LYS A 122 -6.75 -9.25 -2.15
C LYS A 122 -7.21 -8.66 -0.81
N TRP A 123 -7.11 -7.35 -0.64
CA TRP A 123 -7.68 -6.69 0.54
C TRP A 123 -9.21 -6.76 0.51
N ALA A 124 -9.82 -6.58 -0.65
CA ALA A 124 -11.26 -6.74 -0.81
C ALA A 124 -11.72 -8.17 -0.53
N ASP A 125 -11.03 -9.21 -1.02
CA ASP A 125 -11.35 -10.61 -0.75
C ASP A 125 -11.43 -10.89 0.77
N PHE A 126 -10.56 -10.24 1.55
CA PHE A 126 -10.56 -10.37 3.01
C PHE A 126 -11.66 -9.57 3.71
N SER A 127 -12.03 -8.40 3.16
CA SER A 127 -13.12 -7.56 3.70
C SER A 127 -14.50 -8.21 3.49
N TRP A 128 -14.72 -8.86 2.34
CA TRP A 128 -15.96 -9.58 2.06
C TRP A 128 -16.14 -10.79 3.01
N ALA A 129 -15.07 -11.49 3.36
CA ALA A 129 -15.13 -12.61 4.31
C ALA A 129 -15.51 -12.22 5.75
N PHE A 130 -15.49 -10.93 6.09
CA PHE A 130 -15.87 -10.42 7.42
C PHE A 130 -17.25 -9.75 7.45
N PHE A 131 -17.88 -9.55 6.28
CA PHE A 131 -19.20 -8.90 6.12
C PHE A 131 -20.28 -9.85 5.56
N SER A 132 -19.99 -11.16 5.46
CA SER A 132 -20.93 -12.21 5.04
C SER A 132 -21.02 -13.32 6.07
#